data_AF-X1IKV6-F1
#
_entry.id   AF-X1IKV6-F1
#
_cell.length_a   1.000
_cell.length_b   1.000
_cell.length_c   1.000
_cell.angle_alpha   90.00
_cell.angle_beta   90.00
_cell.angle_gamma   90.00
#
_symmetry.space_group_name_H-M   'P 1'
#
loop_
_entity.id
_entity.type
_entity.pdbx_description
1 polymer ?
#
loop_
_entity_poly.entity_id
_entity_poly.type
_entity_poly.pdbx_seq_one_letter_code
_entity_poly.pdbx_strand_id
1 'polypeptide(L)'
;LAPGSCSVIALRAVEDRPVLVSTSRHITQGVVDVQAETWDAQSYTLSGTSRLVPGDPYELRIFAPKDAVVAVCRAGDKGALTIKVSQDGRNVRVKFTSATGGTTKWQVVFLKPARS
;
A
#
# COMPACT_ATOMS: atom_id res chain seq x y z
N LEU A 1 29.76 12.96 4.15
CA LEU A 1 29.31 12.26 2.93
C LEU A 1 29.48 10.76 3.14
N ALA A 2 28.38 10.02 3.29
CA ALA A 2 28.25 8.56 3.13
C ALA A 2 26.90 8.08 3.72
N PRO A 3 26.30 6.93 3.31
CA PRO A 3 26.44 6.20 2.04
C PRO A 3 25.08 5.82 1.39
N GLY A 4 25.12 5.54 0.08
CA GLY A 4 24.35 4.53 -0.64
C GLY A 4 22.85 4.36 -0.38
N SER A 5 22.02 5.01 -1.19
CA SER A 5 20.60 4.66 -1.32
C SER A 5 20.45 3.27 -1.94
N CYS A 6 20.07 2.27 -1.14
CA CYS A 6 19.70 0.96 -1.66
C CYS A 6 18.20 0.95 -1.94
N SER A 7 17.83 1.10 -3.22
CA SER A 7 16.43 0.96 -3.65
C SER A 7 16.14 -0.53 -3.84
N VAL A 8 15.38 -1.15 -2.94
CA VAL A 8 14.90 -2.52 -3.16
C VAL A 8 13.77 -2.45 -4.17
N ILE A 9 14.09 -2.77 -5.42
CA ILE A 9 13.12 -2.95 -6.49
C ILE A 9 12.73 -4.43 -6.47
N ALA A 10 11.54 -4.74 -5.96
CA ALA A 10 10.95 -6.05 -6.15
C ALA A 10 10.51 -6.18 -7.61
N LEU A 11 11.38 -6.74 -8.47
CA LEU A 11 11.02 -7.17 -9.83
C LEU A 11 10.16 -8.43 -9.73
N ARG A 12 8.85 -8.26 -9.56
CA ARG A 12 7.88 -9.34 -9.75
C ARG A 12 7.41 -9.29 -11.21
N ALA A 13 7.21 -10.46 -11.83
CA ALA A 13 6.55 -10.52 -13.14
C ALA A 13 5.23 -9.73 -13.07
N VAL A 14 4.83 -9.08 -14.17
CA VAL A 14 3.53 -8.40 -14.22
C VAL A 14 2.45 -9.45 -14.00
N GLU A 15 1.95 -9.53 -12.77
CA GLU A 15 0.85 -10.42 -12.44
C GLU A 15 -0.47 -9.73 -12.80
N ASP A 16 -1.49 -10.50 -13.16
CA ASP A 16 -2.86 -9.99 -13.41
C ASP A 16 -3.58 -9.55 -12.11
N ARG A 17 -2.82 -9.17 -11.08
CA ARG A 17 -3.33 -8.67 -9.79
C ARG A 17 -2.51 -7.49 -9.25
N PRO A 18 -3.12 -6.62 -8.42
CA PRO A 18 -2.40 -5.57 -7.70
C PRO A 18 -1.34 -6.13 -6.75
N VAL A 19 -0.20 -5.45 -6.69
CA VAL A 19 0.93 -5.81 -5.83
C VAL A 19 1.50 -4.57 -5.15
N LEU A 20 1.73 -4.65 -3.84
CA LEU A 20 2.44 -3.62 -3.10
C LEU A 20 3.93 -3.64 -3.47
N VAL A 21 4.43 -2.52 -3.99
CA VAL A 21 5.81 -2.39 -4.51
C VAL A 21 6.73 -1.71 -3.50
N SER A 22 6.23 -0.78 -2.67
CA SER A 22 7.06 -0.02 -1.73
C SER A 22 6.20 0.68 -0.67
N THR A 23 6.80 0.97 0.49
CA THR A 23 6.24 1.84 1.52
C THR A 23 7.22 2.97 1.89
N SER A 24 6.75 4.11 2.44
CA SER A 24 7.61 5.28 2.72
C SER A 24 8.49 5.18 3.98
N ARG A 25 8.20 4.29 4.93
CA ARG A 25 9.03 4.12 6.14
C ARG A 25 10.10 3.02 5.95
N HIS A 26 11.29 3.48 5.57
CA HIS A 26 12.64 2.92 5.83
C HIS A 26 12.96 1.44 5.49
N ILE A 27 13.65 1.26 4.35
CA ILE A 27 14.67 0.20 4.18
C ILE A 27 15.97 0.66 4.86
N THR A 28 15.99 0.92 6.16
CA THR A 28 17.26 1.20 6.86
C THR A 28 17.68 0.13 7.85
N GLN A 29 16.80 -0.78 8.27
CA GLN A 29 17.20 -1.89 9.13
C GLN A 29 16.30 -3.12 8.92
N GLY A 30 16.24 -3.63 7.70
CA GLY A 30 15.88 -5.05 7.46
C GLY A 30 14.56 -5.56 8.05
N VAL A 31 13.56 -4.71 8.27
CA VAL A 31 12.23 -5.13 8.68
C VAL A 31 11.23 -4.62 7.65
N VAL A 32 10.67 -5.58 6.91
CA VAL A 32 9.52 -5.39 6.05
C VAL A 32 8.38 -4.86 6.92
N ASP A 33 8.03 -3.57 6.84
CA ASP A 33 6.90 -2.94 7.56
C ASP A 33 5.51 -3.35 7.00
N VAL A 34 5.47 -4.51 6.37
CA VAL A 34 4.28 -5.22 5.91
C VAL A 34 4.39 -6.61 6.52
N GLN A 35 3.81 -6.80 7.71
CA GLN A 35 3.87 -8.08 8.42
C GLN A 35 3.20 -9.22 7.63
N ALA A 36 2.25 -8.88 6.75
CA ALA A 36 1.60 -9.76 5.79
C ALA A 36 0.95 -8.91 4.69
N GLU A 37 1.08 -9.34 3.43
CA GLU A 37 0.30 -8.85 2.29
C GLU A 37 -0.55 -10.02 1.80
N THR A 38 -1.87 -9.83 1.74
CA THR A 38 -2.80 -10.85 1.24
C THR A 38 -3.64 -10.27 0.12
N TRP A 39 -3.61 -10.92 -1.05
CA TRP A 39 -4.52 -10.66 -2.14
C TRP A 39 -5.69 -11.65 -2.10
N ASP A 40 -6.91 -11.13 -2.07
CA ASP A 40 -8.14 -11.92 -2.24
C ASP A 40 -8.71 -11.66 -3.64
N ALA A 41 -8.63 -12.68 -4.50
CA ALA A 41 -9.12 -12.63 -5.87
C ALA A 41 -10.66 -12.65 -5.98
N GLN A 42 -11.38 -13.14 -4.96
CA GLN A 42 -12.85 -13.14 -4.96
C GLN A 42 -13.39 -11.73 -4.72
N SER A 43 -12.83 -11.03 -3.72
CA SER A 43 -13.23 -9.66 -3.36
C SER A 43 -12.43 -8.56 -4.06
N TYR A 44 -11.42 -8.90 -4.86
CA TYR A 44 -10.47 -7.96 -5.47
C TYR A 44 -9.84 -7.01 -4.45
N THR A 45 -9.45 -7.56 -3.30
CA THR A 45 -8.95 -6.80 -2.17
C THR A 45 -7.50 -7.12 -1.87
N LEU A 46 -6.67 -6.07 -1.82
CA LEU A 46 -5.32 -6.14 -1.28
C LEU A 46 -5.34 -5.69 0.17
N SER A 47 -4.91 -6.56 1.09
CA SER A 47 -4.90 -6.26 2.52
C SER A 47 -3.49 -6.37 3.09
N GLY A 48 -3.21 -5.58 4.13
CA GLY A 48 -1.98 -5.70 4.89
C GLY A 48 -2.04 -5.01 6.24
N THR A 49 -0.96 -5.15 7.01
CA THR A 49 -0.82 -4.52 8.33
C THR A 49 0.47 -3.72 8.36
N SER A 50 0.39 -2.47 8.81
CA SER A 50 1.53 -1.54 8.88
C SER A 50 1.52 -0.75 10.18
N ARG A 51 2.69 -0.25 10.61
CA ARG A 51 2.80 0.60 11.81
C ARG A 51 2.83 2.09 11.44
N LEU A 52 1.88 2.85 11.98
CA LEU A 52 1.81 4.29 11.84
C LEU A 52 2.52 5.02 12.98
N VAL A 53 3.19 6.10 12.66
CA VAL A 53 3.76 7.05 13.63
C VAL A 53 2.86 8.29 13.66
N PRO A 54 2.55 8.85 14.84
CA PRO A 54 1.75 10.06 14.98
C PRO A 54 2.31 11.21 14.15
N GLY A 55 1.47 11.88 13.36
CA GLY A 55 1.83 13.07 12.58
C GLY A 55 2.72 12.82 11.34
N ASP A 56 3.23 11.60 11.14
CA ASP A 56 4.14 11.28 10.05
C ASP A 56 3.43 10.45 8.94
N PRO A 57 3.27 11.02 7.73
CA PRO A 57 2.59 10.37 6.62
C PRO A 57 3.24 9.04 6.20
N TYR A 58 2.41 8.00 6.13
CA TYR A 58 2.77 6.69 5.59
C TYR A 58 2.23 6.53 4.17
N GLU A 59 3.06 6.17 3.21
CA GLU A 59 2.67 5.97 1.82
C GLU A 59 2.82 4.49 1.44
N LEU A 60 1.76 3.88 0.92
CA LEU A 60 1.83 2.64 0.15
C LEU A 60 1.93 2.98 -1.34
N ARG A 61 2.78 2.25 -2.05
CA ARG A 61 2.90 2.30 -3.51
C ARG A 61 2.52 0.94 -4.06
N ILE A 62 1.38 0.88 -4.73
CA ILE A 62 0.82 -0.34 -5.29
C ILE A 62 0.88 -0.22 -6.80
N PHE A 63 1.34 -1.28 -7.47
CA PHE A 63 1.25 -1.41 -8.91
C PHE A 63 0.04 -2.29 -9.23
N ALA A 64 -0.87 -1.77 -10.03
CA ALA A 64 -2.11 -2.44 -10.40
C ALA A 64 -2.07 -2.91 -11.87
N PRO A 65 -2.79 -3.99 -12.22
CA PRO A 65 -2.97 -4.42 -13.59
C PRO A 65 -3.60 -3.34 -14.45
N LYS A 66 -3.52 -3.52 -15.77
CA LYS A 66 -4.24 -2.66 -16.72
C LYS A 66 -5.73 -2.66 -16.35
N ASP A 67 -6.34 -1.48 -16.34
CA ASP A 67 -7.77 -1.26 -16.10
C ASP A 67 -8.27 -1.55 -14.66
N ALA A 68 -7.38 -1.90 -13.72
CA ALA A 68 -7.72 -1.97 -12.30
C ALA A 68 -7.78 -0.56 -11.69
N VAL A 69 -8.93 -0.20 -11.10
CA VAL A 69 -9.16 1.12 -10.47
C VAL A 69 -9.41 0.93 -8.98
N VAL A 70 -8.81 1.77 -8.13
CA VAL A 70 -9.12 1.73 -6.69
C VAL A 70 -10.56 2.20 -6.47
N ALA A 71 -11.39 1.30 -5.91
CA ALA A 71 -12.77 1.60 -5.55
C ALA A 71 -12.84 2.21 -4.14
N VAL A 72 -12.18 1.54 -3.19
CA VAL A 72 -12.28 1.87 -1.77
C VAL A 72 -10.94 1.59 -1.10
N CYS A 73 -10.51 2.48 -0.22
CA CYS A 73 -9.43 2.22 0.71
C CYS A 73 -9.94 2.38 2.14
N ARG A 74 -9.61 1.41 3.00
CA ARG A 74 -9.94 1.41 4.42
C ARG A 74 -8.69 1.18 5.23
N ALA A 75 -8.60 1.84 6.38
CA ALA A 75 -7.57 1.56 7.36
C ALA A 75 -8.04 1.94 8.76
N GLY A 76 -7.57 1.17 9.75
CA GLY A 76 -7.67 1.49 11.18
C GLY A 76 -8.76 0.75 11.95
N ASP A 77 -8.48 0.57 13.26
CA ASP A 77 -9.46 0.09 14.24
C ASP A 77 -9.90 1.19 15.24
N LYS A 78 -9.04 2.19 15.58
CA LYS A 78 -9.42 3.37 16.42
C LYS A 78 -8.46 4.56 16.19
N GLY A 79 -8.99 5.75 15.88
CA GLY A 79 -8.24 7.03 15.84
C GLY A 79 -8.57 7.92 14.63
N ALA A 80 -8.18 9.20 14.70
CA ALA A 80 -8.29 10.14 13.58
C ALA A 80 -7.25 9.80 12.50
N LEU A 81 -7.69 9.00 11.50
CA LEU A 81 -6.87 8.57 10.37
C LEU A 81 -7.35 9.28 9.09
N THR A 82 -6.46 10.01 8.46
CA THR A 82 -6.71 10.57 7.12
C THR A 82 -6.16 9.62 6.06
N ILE A 83 -6.98 9.29 5.06
CA ILE A 83 -6.59 8.47 3.91
C ILE A 83 -6.68 9.34 2.65
N LYS A 84 -5.60 9.39 1.86
CA LYS A 84 -5.60 10.00 0.53
C LYS A 84 -5.16 8.98 -0.50
N VAL A 85 -5.98 8.77 -1.52
CA VAL A 85 -5.66 7.88 -2.64
C VAL A 85 -5.41 8.72 -3.89
N SER A 86 -4.34 8.41 -4.61
CA SER A 86 -4.08 8.93 -5.94
C SER A 86 -3.68 7.79 -6.85
N GLN A 87 -4.27 7.73 -8.04
CA GLN A 87 -3.96 6.72 -9.04
C GLN A 87 -3.57 7.41 -10.35
N ASP A 88 -2.44 6.98 -10.92
CA ASP A 88 -1.92 7.42 -12.21
C ASP A 88 -1.65 6.18 -13.07
N GLY A 89 -2.60 5.87 -13.96
CA GLY A 89 -2.63 4.62 -14.71
C GLY A 89 -2.55 3.41 -13.78
N ARG A 90 -1.43 2.69 -13.85
CA ARG A 90 -1.15 1.49 -13.05
C ARG A 90 -0.52 1.78 -11.69
N ASN A 91 -0.09 3.02 -11.44
CA ASN A 91 0.56 3.40 -10.20
C ASN A 91 -0.49 3.93 -9.21
N VAL A 92 -0.66 3.23 -8.11
CA VAL A 92 -1.55 3.60 -7.02
C VAL A 92 -0.71 4.04 -5.82
N ARG A 93 -1.01 5.23 -5.30
CA ARG A 93 -0.44 5.73 -4.04
C ARG A 93 -1.54 5.92 -3.02
N VAL A 94 -1.35 5.33 -1.85
CA VAL A 94 -2.25 5.50 -0.70
C VAL A 94 -1.45 6.13 0.44
N LYS A 95 -1.86 7.32 0.88
CA LYS A 95 -1.27 8.01 2.01
C LYS A 95 -2.16 7.91 3.22
N PHE A 96 -1.59 7.46 4.33
CA PHE A 96 -2.20 7.42 5.65
C PHE A 96 -1.54 8.46 6.54
N THR A 97 -2.32 9.23 7.28
CA THR A 97 -1.81 10.14 8.31
C THR A 97 -2.63 9.93 9.57
N SER A 98 -2.00 9.43 10.63
CA SER A 98 -2.65 9.18 11.91
C SER A 98 -2.22 10.22 12.93
N ALA A 99 -3.18 10.77 13.68
CA ALA A 99 -2.86 11.67 14.80
C ALA A 99 -2.27 10.92 16.02
N THR A 100 -2.58 9.62 16.18
CA THR A 100 -2.21 8.82 17.36
C THR A 100 -1.19 7.73 17.06
N GLY A 101 -0.88 7.48 15.78
CA GLY A 101 -0.02 6.36 15.36
C GLY A 101 -0.65 4.99 15.65
N GLY A 102 0.19 3.97 15.79
CA GLY A 102 -0.18 2.60 16.14
C GLY A 102 -0.22 1.64 14.95
N THR A 103 -0.42 0.35 15.24
CA THR A 103 -0.60 -0.67 14.20
C THR A 103 -1.96 -0.52 13.54
N THR A 104 -2.00 -0.53 12.21
CA THR A 104 -3.23 -0.40 11.43
C THR A 104 -3.33 -1.53 10.42
N LYS A 105 -4.51 -2.16 10.35
CA LYS A 105 -4.87 -3.02 9.23
C LYS A 105 -5.45 -2.14 8.14
N TRP A 106 -5.01 -2.35 6.91
CA TRP A 106 -5.48 -1.63 5.75
C TRP A 106 -5.97 -2.60 4.67
N GLN A 107 -6.94 -2.13 3.89
CA GLN A 107 -7.51 -2.82 2.74
C GLN A 107 -7.66 -1.84 1.58
N VAL A 108 -7.25 -2.26 0.39
CA VAL A 108 -7.42 -1.54 -0.87
C VAL A 108 -8.23 -2.43 -1.80
N VAL A 109 -9.46 -2.03 -2.08
CA VAL A 109 -10.38 -2.75 -2.96
C VAL A 109 -10.28 -2.16 -4.36
N PHE A 110 -10.16 -3.04 -5.35
CA PHE A 110 -10.09 -2.66 -6.75
C PHE A 110 -11.40 -3.02 -7.46
N LEU A 111 -11.82 -2.19 -8.40
CA LEU A 111 -12.87 -2.57 -9.35
C LEU A 111 -12.35 -3.72 -10.19
N LYS A 112 -13.19 -4.74 -10.33
CA LYS A 112 -12.93 -5.83 -11.26
C LYS A 112 -12.91 -5.25 -12.68
N PRO A 113 -11.85 -5.49 -13.47
CA PRO A 113 -11.85 -5.07 -14.86
C PRO A 113 -13.02 -5.74 -15.57
N ALA A 114 -13.79 -4.95 -16.33
CA ALA A 114 -14.82 -5.50 -17.20
C ALA A 114 -14.12 -6.44 -18.18
N ARG A 115 -14.50 -7.73 -18.19
CA ARG A 115 -14.00 -8.67 -19.19
C ARG A 115 -14.50 -8.19 -20.55
N SER A 116 -13.60 -7.71 -21.40
CA SER A 116 -13.84 -7.55 -22.84
C SER A 116 -13.78 -8.90 -23.52
#